data_AF-A0A034VVK0-F1
#
_entry.id   AF-A0A034VVK0-F1
#
_cell.length_a   1.000
_cell.length_b   1.000
_cell.length_c   1.000
_cell.angle_alpha   90.00
_cell.angle_beta   90.00
_cell.angle_gamma   90.00
#
_symmetry.space_group_name_H-M   'P 1'
#
loop_
_entity.id
_entity.type
_entity.pdbx_description
1 polymer ?
#
loop_
_entity_poly.entity_id
_entity_poly.type
_entity_poly.pdbx_seq_one_letter_code
_entity_poly.pdbx_strand_id
1 'polypeptide(L)'
;MQKLVNILKSNSLFGRILENFKAKKLTIKTKLKKSLTYLEIMSALKFGDTNLYELLGIDLEAEQSDIRKAYRKKALECHPDKNPDNPKAAELFHELSKALEILTDASARAAYDKVLKAKKAAELRNKQLDSKRQKLKADLEQRERDALHKLQSTQPYATVSKSDEEVLQDQIERLRREGSKLLQEEQRLMREQLLRTIAENQQAQIEKSFDSSAHRIKIKWKSDKKDDDNGGYTPEILQNFLKKYGEVVALVMSKKKGSALVEFKTLEAAELALSYEKGRLANPLHLEWVIPPITKAADRQMGSSLDYEDLVMRKLRQAEERKRLIAQMQAEDEAEG
;
A
#
# COMPACT_ATOMS: atom_id res chain seq x y z
N MET A 1 -1.72 -49.63 -9.55
CA MET A 1 -1.46 -48.51 -8.62
C MET A 1 -0.30 -48.80 -7.65
N GLN A 2 -0.36 -49.83 -6.81
CA GLN A 2 0.69 -50.11 -5.80
C GLN A 2 2.11 -50.39 -6.39
N LYS A 3 2.20 -51.05 -7.55
CA LYS A 3 3.48 -51.31 -8.24
C LYS A 3 4.14 -50.02 -8.79
N LEU A 4 3.36 -49.07 -9.31
CA LEU A 4 3.85 -47.77 -9.78
C LEU A 4 4.34 -46.87 -8.63
N VAL A 5 3.64 -46.92 -7.48
CA VAL A 5 4.03 -46.20 -6.26
C VAL A 5 5.37 -46.73 -5.71
N ASN A 6 5.63 -48.03 -5.81
CA ASN A 6 6.90 -48.61 -5.37
C ASN A 6 8.06 -48.27 -6.31
N ILE A 7 7.83 -48.18 -7.63
CA ILE A 7 8.85 -47.75 -8.62
C ILE A 7 9.22 -46.28 -8.45
N LEU A 8 8.25 -45.42 -8.11
CA LEU A 8 8.50 -44.01 -7.79
C LEU A 8 9.26 -43.83 -6.45
N LYS A 9 9.07 -44.75 -5.49
CA LYS A 9 9.82 -44.75 -4.22
C LYS A 9 11.25 -45.29 -4.35
N SER A 10 11.52 -46.20 -5.29
CA SER A 10 12.87 -46.74 -5.56
C SER A 10 13.75 -45.78 -6.36
N ASN A 11 13.19 -44.71 -6.92
CA ASN A 11 13.95 -43.71 -7.66
C ASN A 11 14.56 -42.69 -6.68
N SER A 12 15.87 -42.79 -6.44
CA SER A 12 16.67 -42.00 -5.46
C SER A 12 16.39 -40.49 -5.49
N LEU A 13 16.14 -39.93 -6.68
CA LEU A 13 15.77 -38.53 -6.86
C LEU A 13 14.40 -38.18 -6.28
N PHE A 14 13.39 -39.02 -6.49
CA PHE A 14 12.02 -38.74 -6.04
C PHE A 14 11.87 -38.90 -4.51
N GLY A 15 12.59 -39.86 -3.92
CA GLY A 15 12.69 -40.00 -2.47
C GLY A 15 13.32 -38.78 -1.79
N ARG A 16 14.42 -38.24 -2.36
CA ARG A 16 15.07 -37.01 -1.89
C ARG A 16 14.17 -35.78 -2.02
N ILE A 17 13.39 -35.68 -3.11
CA ILE A 17 12.41 -34.60 -3.29
C ILE A 17 11.33 -34.68 -2.19
N LEU A 18 10.76 -35.87 -1.95
CA LEU A 18 9.74 -36.05 -0.90
C LEU A 18 10.26 -35.74 0.51
N GLU A 19 11.48 -36.15 0.85
CA GLU A 19 12.13 -35.79 2.12
C GLU A 19 12.34 -34.27 2.26
N ASN A 20 12.84 -33.61 1.20
CA ASN A 20 12.98 -32.15 1.18
C ASN A 20 11.64 -31.41 1.35
N PHE A 21 10.57 -31.92 0.74
CA PHE A 21 9.22 -31.37 0.92
C PHE A 21 8.71 -31.56 2.36
N LYS A 22 8.92 -32.73 2.97
CA LYS A 22 8.56 -32.97 4.38
C LYS A 22 9.34 -32.05 5.32
N ALA A 23 10.65 -31.90 5.11
CA ALA A 23 11.50 -31.02 5.91
C ALA A 23 11.05 -29.55 5.79
N LYS A 24 10.83 -29.05 4.56
CA LYS A 24 10.30 -27.69 4.32
C LYS A 24 8.93 -27.48 4.98
N LYS A 25 8.03 -28.45 4.89
CA LYS A 25 6.71 -28.40 5.53
C LYS A 25 6.81 -28.34 7.06
N LEU A 26 7.74 -29.07 7.66
CA LEU A 26 8.00 -29.02 9.10
C LEU A 26 8.57 -27.66 9.53
N THR A 27 9.51 -27.09 8.76
CA THR A 27 10.08 -25.76 9.01
C THR A 27 9.04 -24.65 8.90
N ILE A 28 8.15 -24.72 7.90
CA ILE A 28 7.05 -23.75 7.74
C ILE A 28 6.06 -23.88 8.92
N LYS A 29 5.69 -25.11 9.31
CA LYS A 29 4.79 -25.36 10.44
C LYS A 29 5.36 -24.86 11.77
N THR A 30 6.67 -25.00 11.99
CA THR A 30 7.34 -24.46 13.19
C THR A 30 7.48 -22.94 13.15
N LYS A 31 7.77 -22.34 11.99
CA LYS A 31 7.78 -20.86 11.84
C LYS A 31 6.40 -20.25 12.06
N LEU A 32 5.34 -20.86 11.52
CA LEU A 32 3.94 -20.44 11.72
C LEU A 32 3.51 -20.58 13.18
N LYS A 33 3.87 -21.68 13.86
CA LYS A 33 3.62 -21.82 15.30
C LYS A 33 4.35 -20.76 16.11
N LYS A 34 5.64 -20.49 15.82
CA LYS A 34 6.41 -19.43 16.49
C LYS A 34 5.87 -18.02 16.23
N SER A 35 5.39 -17.74 15.01
CA SER A 35 4.78 -16.43 14.70
C SER A 35 3.41 -16.28 15.34
N LEU A 36 2.63 -17.36 15.42
CA LEU A 36 1.33 -17.38 16.10
C LEU A 36 1.50 -17.15 17.61
N THR A 37 2.43 -17.84 18.25
CA THR A 37 2.77 -17.60 19.67
C THR A 37 3.27 -16.18 19.90
N TYR A 38 4.03 -15.61 18.96
CA TYR A 38 4.49 -14.21 19.07
C TYR A 38 3.33 -13.23 18.97
N LEU A 39 2.40 -13.42 18.01
CA LEU A 39 1.25 -12.54 17.84
C LEU A 39 0.27 -12.64 19.03
N GLU A 40 0.09 -13.85 19.59
CA GLU A 40 -0.69 -14.10 20.80
C GLU A 40 -0.05 -13.43 22.03
N ILE A 41 1.27 -13.54 22.21
CA ILE A 41 2.02 -12.86 23.26
C ILE A 41 1.96 -11.33 23.09
N MET A 42 2.07 -10.82 21.86
CA MET A 42 1.95 -9.38 21.56
C MET A 42 0.52 -8.85 21.75
N SER A 43 -0.49 -9.70 21.52
CA SER A 43 -1.88 -9.41 21.86
C SER A 43 -2.12 -9.45 23.38
N ALA A 44 -1.41 -10.31 24.12
CA ALA A 44 -1.38 -10.29 25.58
C ALA A 44 -0.47 -9.20 26.16
N LEU A 45 0.36 -8.54 25.35
CA LEU A 45 1.06 -7.31 25.74
C LEU A 45 0.17 -6.06 25.53
N LYS A 46 -1.02 -6.24 24.95
CA LYS A 46 -2.11 -5.27 24.91
C LYS A 46 -3.01 -5.33 26.16
N PHE A 47 -2.56 -5.99 27.23
CA PHE A 47 -3.11 -5.76 28.57
C PHE A 47 -2.58 -4.40 29.03
N GLY A 48 -3.49 -3.44 29.24
CA GLY A 48 -3.16 -2.02 29.40
C GLY A 48 -2.07 -1.83 30.45
N ASP A 49 -0.93 -1.27 30.03
CA ASP A 49 0.25 -0.80 30.80
C ASP A 49 0.78 -1.61 32.00
N THR A 50 0.13 -2.71 32.40
CA THR A 50 0.31 -3.37 33.69
C THR A 50 1.14 -4.64 33.49
N ASN A 51 2.22 -4.74 34.25
CA ASN A 51 3.16 -5.85 34.20
C ASN A 51 2.52 -7.13 34.80
N LEU A 52 2.69 -8.30 34.15
CA LEU A 52 2.09 -9.57 34.59
C LEU A 52 2.60 -10.01 35.98
N TYR A 53 3.85 -9.67 36.30
CA TYR A 53 4.44 -9.94 37.61
C TYR A 53 3.83 -9.03 38.69
N GLU A 54 3.61 -7.75 38.39
CA GLU A 54 2.92 -6.80 39.29
C GLU A 54 1.45 -7.18 39.49
N LEU A 55 0.78 -7.64 38.43
CA LEU A 55 -0.59 -8.14 38.49
C LEU A 55 -0.71 -9.34 39.43
N LEU A 56 0.29 -10.22 39.51
CA LEU A 56 0.34 -11.32 40.48
C LEU A 56 0.96 -10.92 41.83
N GLY A 57 1.60 -9.75 41.92
CA GLY A 57 2.25 -9.26 43.13
C GLY A 57 3.50 -10.06 43.49
N ILE A 58 4.25 -10.49 42.47
CA ILE A 58 5.46 -11.31 42.61
C ILE A 58 6.65 -10.63 41.94
N ASP A 59 7.85 -11.03 42.33
CA ASP A 59 9.08 -10.56 41.68
C ASP A 59 9.30 -11.23 40.31
N LEU A 60 10.07 -10.57 39.44
CA LEU A 60 10.50 -11.05 38.13
C LEU A 60 11.28 -12.37 38.24
N GLU A 61 12.03 -12.53 39.33
CA GLU A 61 12.86 -13.70 39.63
C GLU A 61 12.09 -14.82 40.36
N ALA A 62 10.77 -14.68 40.54
CA ALA A 62 9.96 -15.68 41.26
C ALA A 62 9.94 -17.04 40.56
N GLU A 63 10.00 -18.12 41.35
CA GLU A 63 9.94 -19.49 40.83
C GLU A 63 8.50 -19.85 40.41
N GLN A 64 8.36 -20.85 39.53
CA GLN A 64 7.07 -21.32 39.04
C GLN A 64 6.12 -21.78 40.16
N SER A 65 6.66 -22.30 41.28
CA SER A 65 5.90 -22.62 42.49
C SER A 65 5.25 -21.39 43.11
N ASP A 66 5.93 -20.25 43.10
CA ASP A 66 5.47 -19.02 43.74
C ASP A 66 4.46 -18.29 42.86
N ILE A 67 4.64 -18.33 41.54
CA ILE A 67 3.62 -17.89 40.56
C ILE A 67 2.29 -18.60 40.82
N ARG A 68 2.30 -19.94 40.96
CA ARG A 68 1.09 -20.73 41.20
C ARG A 68 0.46 -20.43 42.56
N LYS A 69 1.26 -20.19 43.61
CA LYS A 69 0.77 -19.81 44.94
C LYS A 69 0.12 -18.43 44.92
N ALA A 70 0.78 -17.45 44.31
CA ALA A 70 0.29 -16.08 44.19
C ALA A 70 -1.01 -16.02 43.38
N TYR A 71 -1.09 -16.75 42.26
CA TYR A 71 -2.32 -16.88 41.48
C TYR A 71 -3.46 -17.41 42.34
N ARG A 72 -3.28 -18.52 43.07
CA ARG A 72 -4.35 -19.08 43.91
C ARG A 72 -4.86 -18.09 44.95
N LYS A 73 -3.96 -17.31 45.57
CA LYS A 73 -4.33 -16.29 46.55
C LYS A 73 -5.17 -15.18 45.90
N LYS A 74 -4.68 -14.58 44.81
CA LYS A 74 -5.40 -13.50 44.11
C LYS A 74 -6.68 -13.96 43.43
N ALA A 75 -6.70 -15.17 42.89
CA ALA A 75 -7.89 -15.76 42.27
C ALA A 75 -9.03 -15.97 43.29
N LEU A 76 -8.70 -16.30 44.55
CA LEU A 76 -9.70 -16.38 45.62
C LEU A 76 -10.22 -15.02 46.06
N GLU A 77 -9.35 -14.00 46.07
CA GLU A 77 -9.69 -12.62 46.42
C GLU A 77 -10.58 -11.98 45.34
N CYS A 78 -10.30 -12.23 44.05
CA CYS A 78 -11.03 -11.67 42.91
C CYS A 78 -12.07 -12.62 42.30
N HIS A 79 -12.47 -13.68 42.99
CA HIS A 79 -13.40 -14.66 42.44
C HIS A 79 -14.78 -14.03 42.18
N PRO A 80 -15.39 -14.19 40.99
CA PRO A 80 -16.67 -13.57 40.67
C PRO A 80 -17.83 -14.07 41.55
N ASP A 81 -17.78 -15.35 41.96
CA ASP A 81 -18.80 -15.94 42.86
C ASP A 81 -18.73 -15.37 44.30
N LYS A 82 -17.54 -14.95 44.75
CA LYS A 82 -17.35 -14.35 46.09
C LYS A 82 -17.56 -12.84 46.10
N ASN A 83 -17.48 -12.20 44.93
CA ASN A 83 -17.64 -10.76 44.76
C ASN A 83 -18.70 -10.46 43.70
N PRO A 84 -19.96 -10.88 43.88
CA PRO A 84 -21.02 -10.69 42.89
C PRO A 84 -21.31 -9.21 42.62
N ASP A 85 -21.01 -8.32 43.58
CA ASP A 85 -21.28 -6.88 43.48
C ASP A 85 -20.20 -6.10 42.72
N ASN A 86 -19.05 -6.73 42.39
CA ASN A 86 -17.94 -6.07 41.71
C ASN A 86 -17.84 -6.53 40.23
N PRO A 87 -18.29 -5.72 39.26
CA PRO A 87 -18.22 -6.09 37.85
C PRO A 87 -16.78 -6.24 37.33
N LYS A 88 -15.80 -5.59 37.99
CA LYS A 88 -14.37 -5.70 37.63
C LYS A 88 -13.73 -7.00 38.13
N ALA A 89 -14.37 -7.74 39.04
CA ALA A 89 -13.83 -9.00 39.54
C ALA A 89 -13.68 -10.04 38.42
N ALA A 90 -14.65 -10.11 37.51
CA ALA A 90 -14.60 -10.99 36.34
C ALA A 90 -13.45 -10.63 35.38
N GLU A 91 -13.24 -9.34 35.12
CA GLU A 91 -12.15 -8.84 34.27
C GLU A 91 -10.79 -9.17 34.90
N LEU A 92 -10.58 -8.80 36.17
CA LEU A 92 -9.34 -9.07 36.91
C LEU A 92 -9.04 -10.57 37.01
N PHE A 93 -10.06 -11.40 37.23
CA PHE A 93 -9.90 -12.85 37.27
C PHE A 93 -9.45 -13.42 35.91
N HIS A 94 -9.99 -12.87 34.83
CA HIS A 94 -9.59 -13.24 33.47
C HIS A 94 -8.15 -12.82 33.18
N GLU A 95 -7.75 -11.62 33.60
CA GLU A 95 -6.36 -11.12 33.50
C GLU A 95 -5.38 -11.98 34.29
N LEU A 96 -5.72 -12.33 35.54
CA LEU A 96 -4.91 -13.21 36.38
C LEU A 96 -4.72 -14.59 35.75
N SER A 97 -5.76 -15.12 35.11
CA SER A 97 -5.72 -16.44 34.47
C SER A 97 -4.81 -16.44 33.25
N LYS A 98 -4.85 -15.37 32.44
CA LYS A 98 -3.92 -15.18 31.31
C LYS A 98 -2.48 -14.95 31.78
N ALA A 99 -2.28 -14.20 32.85
CA ALA A 99 -0.97 -14.01 33.45
C ALA A 99 -0.36 -15.35 33.90
N LEU A 100 -1.16 -16.21 34.54
CA LEU A 100 -0.72 -17.56 34.91
C LEU A 100 -0.33 -18.38 33.67
N GLU A 101 -1.15 -18.39 32.61
CA GLU A 101 -0.87 -19.13 31.39
C GLU A 101 0.49 -18.74 30.78
N ILE A 102 0.77 -17.45 30.67
CA ILE A 102 2.02 -16.92 30.10
C ILE A 102 3.22 -17.20 31.00
N LEU A 103 3.08 -17.00 32.31
CA LEU A 103 4.19 -17.15 33.25
C LEU A 103 4.48 -18.61 33.62
N THR A 104 3.53 -19.52 33.38
CA THR A 104 3.75 -20.96 33.59
C THR A 104 4.40 -21.63 32.39
N ASP A 105 4.19 -21.19 31.15
CA ASP A 105 4.96 -21.70 30.01
C ASP A 105 6.37 -21.09 29.97
N ALA A 106 7.40 -21.94 30.03
CA ALA A 106 8.79 -21.50 30.01
C ALA A 106 9.15 -20.74 28.72
N SER A 107 8.57 -21.13 27.58
CA SER A 107 8.80 -20.45 26.30
C SER A 107 8.14 -19.07 26.26
N ALA A 108 6.86 -18.99 26.67
CA ALA A 108 6.14 -17.72 26.74
C ALA A 108 6.75 -16.76 27.77
N ARG A 109 7.13 -17.25 28.96
CA ARG A 109 7.81 -16.45 29.99
C ARG A 109 9.12 -15.85 29.47
N ALA A 110 9.98 -16.66 28.84
CA ALA A 110 11.23 -16.17 28.29
C ALA A 110 11.04 -15.09 27.20
N ALA A 111 10.01 -15.25 26.36
CA ALA A 111 9.66 -14.25 25.35
C ALA A 111 9.14 -12.96 25.99
N TYR A 112 8.28 -13.07 27.01
CA TYR A 112 7.76 -11.94 27.78
C TYR A 112 8.87 -11.17 28.50
N ASP A 113 9.75 -11.87 29.20
CA ASP A 113 10.90 -11.28 29.91
C ASP A 113 11.85 -10.55 28.95
N LYS A 114 12.04 -11.09 27.73
CA LYS A 114 12.85 -10.43 26.70
C LYS A 114 12.23 -9.10 26.27
N VAL A 115 10.92 -9.04 26.11
CA VAL A 115 10.20 -7.79 25.76
C VAL A 115 10.31 -6.77 26.89
N LEU A 116 10.11 -7.20 28.15
CA LEU A 116 10.27 -6.32 29.32
C LEU A 116 11.68 -5.73 29.41
N LYS A 117 12.71 -6.57 29.25
CA LYS A 117 14.12 -6.12 29.23
C LYS A 117 14.40 -5.15 28.09
N ALA A 118 13.86 -5.41 26.89
CA ALA A 118 14.00 -4.52 25.74
C ALA A 118 13.31 -3.16 25.97
N LYS A 119 12.11 -3.14 26.54
CA LYS A 119 11.38 -1.90 26.89
C LYS A 119 12.19 -1.06 27.88
N LYS A 120 12.68 -1.67 28.97
CA LYS A 120 13.51 -1.00 29.99
C LYS A 120 14.82 -0.46 29.42
N ALA A 121 15.48 -1.22 28.55
CA ALA A 121 16.70 -0.79 27.87
C ALA A 121 16.44 0.38 26.91
N ALA A 122 15.33 0.36 26.17
CA ALA A 122 14.94 1.45 25.28
C ALA A 122 14.64 2.74 26.07
N GLU A 123 13.93 2.63 27.19
CA GLU A 123 13.65 3.76 28.07
C GLU A 123 14.95 4.38 28.62
N LEU A 124 15.88 3.55 29.08
CA LEU A 124 17.18 4.02 29.57
C LEU A 124 17.98 4.73 28.47
N ARG A 125 18.00 4.16 27.27
CA ARG A 125 18.65 4.78 26.10
C ARG A 125 18.02 6.13 25.78
N ASN A 126 16.70 6.24 25.81
CA ASN A 126 16.00 7.50 25.56
C ASN A 126 16.33 8.54 26.63
N LYS A 127 16.34 8.17 27.92
CA LYS A 127 16.78 9.06 29.02
C LYS A 127 18.23 9.52 28.87
N GLN A 128 19.12 8.64 28.42
CA GLN A 128 20.51 9.01 28.13
C GLN A 128 20.65 9.95 26.92
N LEU A 129 19.83 9.76 25.88
CA LEU A 129 19.80 10.66 24.73
C LEU A 129 19.22 12.02 25.11
N ASP A 130 18.19 12.04 25.96
CA ASP A 130 17.55 13.26 26.41
C ASP A 130 18.47 14.10 27.29
N SER A 131 19.13 13.49 28.29
CA SER A 131 20.15 14.18 29.09
C SER A 131 21.32 14.72 28.26
N LYS A 132 21.74 14.00 27.21
CA LYS A 132 22.76 14.50 26.26
C LYS A 132 22.25 15.68 25.43
N ARG A 133 21.01 15.62 24.92
CA ARG A 133 20.38 16.73 24.19
C ARG A 133 20.22 17.96 25.08
N GLN A 134 19.81 17.77 26.32
CA GLN A 134 19.66 18.86 27.29
C GLN A 134 21.01 19.53 27.60
N LYS A 135 22.07 18.74 27.80
CA LYS A 135 23.43 19.29 27.98
C LYS A 135 23.92 20.05 26.75
N LEU A 136 23.69 19.52 25.55
CA LEU A 136 24.06 20.19 24.31
C LEU A 136 23.28 21.50 24.14
N LYS A 137 21.98 21.49 24.43
CA LYS A 137 21.13 22.69 24.40
C LYS A 137 21.66 23.75 25.37
N ALA A 138 21.94 23.37 26.61
CA ALA A 138 22.46 24.29 27.62
C ALA A 138 23.84 24.88 27.24
N ASP A 139 24.74 24.06 26.66
CA ASP A 139 26.05 24.53 26.17
C ASP A 139 25.89 25.51 24.99
N LEU A 140 24.96 25.26 24.07
CA LEU A 140 24.66 26.19 22.98
C LEU A 140 24.07 27.51 23.49
N GLU A 141 23.07 27.46 24.37
CA GLU A 141 22.45 28.65 24.97
C GLU A 141 23.46 29.48 25.77
N GLN A 142 24.40 28.82 26.47
CA GLN A 142 25.46 29.50 27.19
C GLN A 142 26.40 30.23 26.23
N ARG A 143 26.84 29.58 25.15
CA ARG A 143 27.70 30.22 24.14
C ARG A 143 27.00 31.38 23.44
N GLU A 144 25.71 31.25 23.14
CA GLU A 144 24.92 32.34 22.56
C GLU A 144 24.83 33.53 23.53
N ARG A 145 24.57 33.27 24.82
CA ARG A 145 24.55 34.29 25.86
C ARG A 145 25.91 34.98 26.02
N ASP A 146 27.00 34.23 26.04
CA ASP A 146 28.36 34.76 26.15
C ASP A 146 28.74 35.59 24.91
N ALA A 147 28.33 35.15 23.71
CA ALA A 147 28.55 35.89 22.46
C ALA A 147 27.75 37.20 22.43
N LEU A 148 26.48 37.19 22.86
CA LEU A 148 25.64 38.37 22.99
C LEU A 148 26.22 39.35 24.02
N HIS A 149 26.63 38.85 25.19
CA HIS A 149 27.26 39.68 26.23
C HIS A 149 28.56 40.31 25.72
N LYS A 150 29.37 39.55 24.96
CA LYS A 150 30.60 40.08 24.34
C LYS A 150 30.28 41.19 23.34
N LEU A 151 29.31 40.98 22.44
CA LEU A 151 28.86 41.99 21.49
C LEU A 151 28.37 43.27 22.20
N GLN A 152 27.61 43.11 23.28
CA GLN A 152 27.10 44.21 24.10
C GLN A 152 28.21 44.97 24.83
N SER A 153 29.27 44.27 25.28
CA SER A 153 30.42 44.90 25.93
C SER A 153 31.35 45.67 24.97
N THR A 154 31.36 45.32 23.67
CA THR A 154 32.26 45.92 22.67
C THR A 154 31.74 47.17 21.96
N GLN A 155 30.53 47.65 22.27
CA GLN A 155 29.93 48.85 21.66
C GLN A 155 29.33 49.77 22.73
N PRO A 156 29.96 50.92 23.07
CA PRO A 156 29.42 51.85 24.07
C PRO A 156 28.19 52.66 23.60
N TYR A 157 27.76 52.54 22.35
CA TYR A 157 26.62 53.29 21.81
C TYR A 157 25.83 52.45 20.80
N ALA A 158 24.85 51.69 21.29
CA ALA A 158 23.59 51.32 20.61
C ALA A 158 23.02 50.06 21.27
N THR A 159 22.34 50.19 22.40
CA THR A 159 21.30 49.22 22.76
C THR A 159 20.07 50.00 23.19
N VAL A 160 19.19 50.29 22.23
CA VAL A 160 17.76 50.22 22.55
C VAL A 160 17.50 48.71 22.61
N SER A 161 17.57 48.16 23.82
CA SER A 161 17.11 46.82 24.11
C SER A 161 15.66 46.73 23.65
N LYS A 162 15.42 46.02 22.54
CA LYS A 162 14.09 45.63 22.10
C LYS A 162 13.37 45.03 23.30
N SER A 163 12.17 45.52 23.60
CA SER A 163 11.37 44.96 24.68
C SER A 163 11.09 43.49 24.40
N ASP A 164 10.87 42.69 25.45
CA ASP A 164 10.51 41.27 25.30
C ASP A 164 9.31 41.07 24.35
N GLU A 165 8.44 42.08 24.27
CA GLU A 165 7.31 42.15 23.37
C GLU A 165 7.71 42.29 21.89
N GLU A 166 8.70 43.13 21.57
CA GLU A 166 9.21 43.29 20.21
C GLU A 166 9.99 42.03 19.74
N VAL A 167 10.70 41.37 20.66
CA VAL A 167 11.35 40.07 20.39
C VAL A 167 10.31 38.97 20.14
N LEU A 168 9.23 38.96 20.93
CA LEU A 168 8.14 38.00 20.75
C LEU A 168 7.42 38.22 19.42
N GLN A 169 7.17 39.47 19.04
CA GLN A 169 6.57 39.83 17.75
C GLN A 169 7.45 39.40 16.57
N ASP A 170 8.76 39.66 16.61
CA ASP A 170 9.68 39.26 15.55
C ASP A 170 9.77 37.73 15.43
N GLN A 171 9.71 37.01 16.55
CA GLN A 171 9.67 35.55 16.57
C GLN A 171 8.36 35.00 16.00
N ILE A 172 7.21 35.62 16.32
CA ILE A 172 5.89 35.28 15.75
C ILE A 172 5.91 35.52 14.24
N GLU A 173 6.44 36.66 13.79
CA GLU A 173 6.51 37.00 12.37
C GLU A 173 7.41 36.03 11.61
N ARG A 174 8.54 35.64 12.20
CA ARG A 174 9.43 34.62 11.63
C ARG A 174 8.74 33.27 11.47
N LEU A 175 8.04 32.80 12.50
CA LEU A 175 7.28 31.53 12.44
C LEU A 175 6.16 31.59 11.38
N ARG A 176 5.49 32.74 11.24
CA ARG A 176 4.47 32.96 10.20
C ARG A 176 5.08 32.95 8.80
N ARG A 177 6.23 33.59 8.60
CA ARG A 177 6.97 33.56 7.32
C ARG A 177 7.46 32.15 6.98
N GLU A 178 7.97 31.41 7.95
CA GLU A 178 8.41 30.02 7.76
C GLU A 178 7.23 29.10 7.42
N GLY A 179 6.10 29.23 8.14
CA GLY A 179 4.86 28.49 7.85
C GLY A 179 4.27 28.81 6.47
N SER A 180 4.28 30.08 6.07
CA SER A 180 3.80 30.54 4.75
C SER A 180 4.65 29.97 3.60
N LYS A 181 5.99 29.98 3.76
CA LYS A 181 6.92 29.39 2.78
C LYS A 181 6.70 27.88 2.60
N LEU A 182 6.52 27.15 3.70
CA LEU A 182 6.24 25.71 3.67
C LEU A 182 4.95 25.37 2.92
N LEU A 183 3.86 26.10 3.19
CA LEU A 183 2.59 25.90 2.51
C LEU A 183 2.68 26.23 1.01
N GLN A 184 3.44 27.27 0.66
CA GLN A 184 3.68 27.63 -0.73
C GLN A 184 4.50 26.55 -1.46
N GLU A 185 5.50 25.98 -0.81
CA GLU A 185 6.32 24.90 -1.37
C GLU A 185 5.51 23.60 -1.56
N GLU A 186 4.66 23.25 -0.59
CA GLU A 186 3.74 22.12 -0.68
C GLU A 186 2.78 22.28 -1.89
N GLN A 187 2.20 23.47 -2.05
CA GLN A 187 1.32 23.77 -3.19
C GLN A 187 2.06 23.69 -4.53
N ARG A 188 3.32 24.12 -4.58
CA ARG A 188 4.13 24.08 -5.81
C ARG A 188 4.40 22.63 -6.23
N LEU A 189 4.85 21.80 -5.30
CA LEU A 189 5.13 20.38 -5.56
C LEU A 189 3.87 19.63 -6.00
N MET A 190 2.74 19.92 -5.37
CA MET A 190 1.46 19.30 -5.73
C MET A 190 1.01 19.69 -7.15
N ARG A 191 1.16 20.97 -7.53
CA ARG A 191 0.87 21.42 -8.91
C ARG A 191 1.79 20.77 -9.93
N GLU A 192 3.07 20.64 -9.63
CA GLU A 192 4.04 19.98 -10.51
C GLU A 192 3.67 18.51 -10.75
N GLN A 193 3.27 17.80 -9.70
CA GLN A 193 2.77 16.42 -9.83
C GLN A 193 1.51 16.32 -10.68
N LEU A 194 0.55 17.24 -10.52
CA LEU A 194 -0.66 17.28 -11.34
C LEU A 194 -0.33 17.51 -12.82
N LEU A 195 0.54 18.47 -13.13
CA LEU A 195 0.97 18.74 -14.50
C LEU A 195 1.68 17.53 -15.11
N ARG A 196 2.56 16.87 -14.35
CA ARG A 196 3.25 15.66 -14.78
C ARG A 196 2.26 14.53 -15.08
N THR A 197 1.27 14.35 -14.22
CA THR A 197 0.21 13.34 -14.41
C THR A 197 -0.64 13.65 -15.65
N ILE A 198 -1.00 14.91 -15.87
CA ILE A 198 -1.75 15.34 -17.07
C ILE A 198 -0.92 15.09 -18.33
N ALA A 199 0.37 15.43 -18.31
CA ALA A 199 1.28 15.20 -19.43
C ALA A 199 1.46 13.71 -19.74
N GLU A 200 1.67 12.88 -18.72
CA GLU A 200 1.74 11.41 -18.85
C GLU A 200 0.43 10.83 -19.41
N ASN A 201 -0.73 11.32 -18.95
CA ASN A 201 -2.03 10.88 -19.47
C ASN A 201 -2.27 11.34 -20.92
N GLN A 202 -1.85 12.56 -21.29
CA GLN A 202 -1.90 13.04 -22.67
C GLN A 202 -0.94 12.25 -23.57
N GLN A 203 0.28 11.95 -23.12
CA GLN A 203 1.22 11.09 -23.84
C GLN A 203 0.68 9.66 -23.98
N ALA A 204 0.08 9.09 -22.93
CA ALA A 204 -0.56 7.78 -23.01
C ALA A 204 -1.81 7.77 -23.92
N GLN A 205 -2.47 8.91 -24.12
CA GLN A 205 -3.51 9.07 -25.14
C GLN A 205 -2.91 9.21 -26.55
N ILE A 206 -1.77 9.89 -26.71
CA ILE A 206 -1.06 10.06 -27.99
C ILE A 206 -0.37 8.75 -28.43
N GLU A 207 0.22 7.97 -27.52
CA GLU A 207 0.79 6.64 -27.79
C GLU A 207 -0.28 5.57 -28.05
N LYS A 208 -1.53 5.82 -27.64
CA LYS A 208 -2.72 5.09 -28.10
C LYS A 208 -3.24 5.62 -29.44
N SER A 209 -2.40 6.25 -30.26
CA SER A 209 -2.63 6.41 -31.69
C SER A 209 -2.59 5.04 -32.39
N PHE A 210 -3.67 4.29 -32.17
CA PHE A 210 -4.37 3.46 -33.14
C PHE A 210 -3.53 2.77 -34.23
N ASP A 211 -2.92 1.65 -33.86
CA ASP A 211 -2.37 0.70 -34.83
C ASP A 211 -3.52 -0.11 -35.46
N SER A 212 -4.01 0.33 -36.63
CA SER A 212 -5.06 -0.38 -37.40
C SER A 212 -4.61 -1.77 -37.84
N SER A 213 -3.30 -2.05 -37.86
CA SER A 213 -2.75 -3.31 -38.34
C SER A 213 -3.04 -4.50 -37.42
N ALA A 214 -3.50 -4.24 -36.18
CA ALA A 214 -3.97 -5.25 -35.24
C ALA A 214 -5.37 -5.80 -35.58
N HIS A 215 -6.17 -5.09 -36.37
CA HIS A 215 -7.57 -5.46 -36.68
C HIS A 215 -7.70 -6.14 -38.06
N ARG A 216 -6.79 -7.08 -38.34
CA ARG A 216 -6.72 -7.78 -39.62
C ARG A 216 -7.44 -9.13 -39.57
N ILE A 217 -8.41 -9.29 -40.47
CA ILE A 217 -9.19 -10.52 -40.64
C ILE A 217 -8.86 -11.15 -41.98
N LYS A 218 -8.60 -12.45 -41.96
CA LYS A 218 -8.44 -13.28 -43.14
C LYS A 218 -9.79 -13.86 -43.53
N ILE A 219 -10.16 -13.69 -44.79
CA ILE A 219 -11.39 -14.22 -45.37
C ILE A 219 -11.02 -15.36 -46.32
N LYS A 220 -11.71 -16.50 -46.21
CA LYS A 220 -11.56 -17.67 -47.07
C LYS A 220 -12.90 -18.07 -47.66
N TRP A 221 -12.90 -18.57 -48.89
CA TRP A 221 -14.07 -19.13 -49.57
C TRP A 221 -13.66 -20.25 -50.52
N LYS A 222 -14.63 -21.05 -50.97
CA LYS A 222 -14.35 -22.11 -51.94
C LYS A 222 -14.17 -21.51 -53.34
N SER A 223 -13.10 -21.88 -54.02
CA SER A 223 -12.85 -21.52 -55.42
C SER A 223 -12.10 -22.67 -56.09
N ASP A 224 -12.57 -23.13 -57.24
CA ASP A 224 -11.84 -24.15 -58.00
C ASP A 224 -10.79 -23.52 -58.92
N LYS A 225 -9.76 -24.31 -59.25
CA LYS A 225 -8.67 -23.86 -60.14
C LYS A 225 -9.12 -23.57 -61.57
N LYS A 226 -10.28 -24.09 -61.97
CA LYS A 226 -10.89 -23.93 -63.30
C LYS A 226 -11.94 -22.82 -63.37
N ASP A 227 -12.27 -22.18 -62.23
CA ASP A 227 -13.22 -21.07 -62.20
C ASP A 227 -12.49 -19.75 -62.48
N ASP A 228 -12.82 -19.09 -63.58
CA ASP A 228 -12.27 -17.76 -63.88
C ASP A 228 -12.79 -16.68 -62.92
N ASP A 229 -13.98 -16.88 -62.35
CA ASP A 229 -14.66 -15.91 -61.48
C ASP A 229 -14.26 -15.98 -59.99
N ASN A 230 -13.20 -16.71 -59.63
CA ASN A 230 -12.65 -16.78 -58.26
C ASN A 230 -13.75 -17.04 -57.20
N GLY A 231 -14.69 -17.94 -57.49
CA GLY A 231 -15.81 -18.29 -56.61
C GLY A 231 -16.90 -17.21 -56.50
N GLY A 232 -16.93 -16.23 -57.41
CA GLY A 232 -17.91 -15.14 -57.47
C GLY A 232 -17.61 -13.95 -56.54
N TYR A 233 -16.39 -13.87 -56.00
CA TYR A 233 -15.95 -12.82 -55.08
C TYR A 233 -14.88 -11.94 -55.71
N THR A 234 -15.31 -10.77 -56.19
CA THR A 234 -14.42 -9.67 -56.58
C THR A 234 -14.13 -8.77 -55.37
N PRO A 235 -13.04 -7.98 -55.38
CA PRO A 235 -12.74 -7.05 -54.30
C PRO A 235 -13.89 -6.09 -54.00
N GLU A 236 -14.61 -5.63 -55.03
CA GLU A 236 -15.76 -4.72 -54.90
C GLU A 236 -16.94 -5.36 -54.15
N ILE A 237 -17.22 -6.64 -54.44
CA ILE A 237 -18.29 -7.40 -53.77
C ILE A 237 -17.95 -7.60 -52.29
N LEU A 238 -16.70 -7.97 -51.98
CA LEU A 238 -16.25 -8.12 -50.60
C LEU A 238 -16.27 -6.80 -49.85
N GLN A 239 -15.82 -5.70 -50.48
CA GLN A 239 -15.88 -4.38 -49.89
C GLN A 239 -17.32 -3.96 -49.57
N ASN A 240 -18.27 -4.25 -50.46
CA ASN A 240 -19.68 -3.95 -50.21
C ASN A 240 -20.27 -4.75 -49.04
N PHE A 241 -19.90 -6.03 -48.90
CA PHE A 241 -20.31 -6.83 -47.75
C PHE A 241 -19.69 -6.35 -46.44
N LEU A 242 -18.45 -5.85 -46.45
CA LEU A 242 -17.72 -5.53 -45.23
C LEU A 242 -17.96 -4.08 -44.75
N LYS A 243 -18.26 -3.16 -45.68
CA LYS A 243 -18.54 -1.75 -45.36
C LYS A 243 -19.74 -1.57 -44.43
N LYS A 244 -20.68 -2.52 -44.40
CA LYS A 244 -21.85 -2.46 -43.50
C LYS A 244 -21.50 -2.63 -42.02
N TYR A 245 -20.33 -3.20 -41.70
CA TYR A 245 -19.88 -3.41 -40.31
C TYR A 245 -18.92 -2.32 -39.83
N GLY A 246 -18.23 -1.62 -40.75
CA GLY A 246 -17.38 -0.49 -40.41
C GLY A 246 -16.47 -0.04 -41.54
N GLU A 247 -15.60 0.92 -41.22
CA GLU A 247 -14.64 1.51 -42.16
C GLU A 247 -13.49 0.52 -42.43
N VAL A 248 -13.38 0.10 -43.69
CA VAL A 248 -12.31 -0.79 -44.17
C VAL A 248 -11.12 0.06 -44.60
N VAL A 249 -9.99 -0.10 -43.91
CA VAL A 249 -8.73 0.64 -44.17
C VAL A 249 -7.98 0.03 -45.35
N ALA A 250 -7.95 -1.29 -45.45
CA ALA A 250 -7.31 -2.00 -46.56
C ALA A 250 -8.00 -3.34 -46.87
N LEU A 251 -8.11 -3.66 -48.17
CA LEU A 251 -8.60 -4.94 -48.68
C LEU A 251 -7.61 -5.48 -49.71
N VAL A 252 -7.03 -6.65 -49.45
CA VAL A 252 -6.02 -7.27 -50.33
C VAL A 252 -6.42 -8.69 -50.71
N MET A 253 -6.54 -8.95 -52.01
CA MET A 253 -6.76 -10.29 -52.54
C MET A 253 -5.46 -11.09 -52.55
N SER A 254 -5.53 -12.37 -52.18
CA SER A 254 -4.36 -13.26 -52.21
C SER A 254 -3.98 -13.63 -53.65
N LYS A 255 -2.69 -13.92 -53.88
CA LYS A 255 -2.18 -14.50 -55.14
C LYS A 255 -2.81 -15.87 -55.45
N LYS A 256 -3.33 -16.56 -54.43
CA LYS A 256 -4.08 -17.81 -54.58
C LYS A 256 -5.58 -17.52 -54.49
N LYS A 257 -6.34 -18.02 -55.47
CA LYS A 257 -7.81 -17.96 -55.51
C LYS A 257 -8.42 -18.51 -54.19
N GLY A 258 -9.52 -17.92 -53.74
CA GLY A 258 -10.23 -18.34 -52.51
C GLY A 258 -9.80 -17.69 -51.19
N SER A 259 -9.01 -16.61 -51.20
CA SER A 259 -8.67 -15.88 -49.97
C SER A 259 -8.40 -14.39 -50.13
N ALA A 260 -8.77 -13.61 -49.11
CA ALA A 260 -8.50 -12.17 -48.99
C ALA A 260 -8.12 -11.80 -47.56
N LEU A 261 -7.54 -10.61 -47.42
CA LEU A 261 -7.18 -10.00 -46.15
C LEU A 261 -7.84 -8.64 -46.03
N VAL A 262 -8.41 -8.35 -44.88
CA VAL A 262 -9.14 -7.11 -44.61
C VAL A 262 -8.62 -6.49 -43.34
N GLU A 263 -8.39 -5.20 -43.38
CA GLU A 263 -8.02 -4.39 -42.22
C GLU A 263 -9.17 -3.44 -41.92
N PHE A 264 -9.71 -3.54 -40.71
CA PHE A 264 -10.71 -2.61 -40.23
C PHE A 264 -10.06 -1.49 -39.42
N LYS A 265 -10.70 -0.33 -39.42
CA LYS A 265 -10.31 0.76 -38.53
C LYS A 265 -10.48 0.28 -37.10
N THR A 266 -11.72 0.00 -36.67
CA THR A 266 -12.02 -0.30 -35.26
C THR A 266 -12.08 -1.81 -34.96
N LEU A 267 -11.72 -2.17 -33.72
CA LEU A 267 -11.82 -3.54 -33.20
C LEU A 267 -13.27 -4.06 -33.22
N GLU A 268 -14.22 -3.19 -32.87
CA GLU A 268 -15.65 -3.51 -32.85
C GLU A 268 -16.19 -3.86 -34.24
N ALA A 269 -15.76 -3.14 -35.28
CA ALA A 269 -16.16 -3.44 -36.67
C ALA A 269 -15.64 -4.82 -37.12
N ALA A 270 -14.43 -5.17 -36.72
CA ALA A 270 -13.82 -6.46 -37.01
C ALA A 270 -14.56 -7.61 -36.29
N GLU A 271 -14.94 -7.44 -35.02
CA GLU A 271 -15.71 -8.43 -34.25
C GLU A 271 -17.13 -8.65 -34.82
N LEU A 272 -17.81 -7.58 -35.22
CA LEU A 272 -19.12 -7.65 -35.86
C LEU A 272 -19.04 -8.37 -37.21
N ALA A 273 -18.02 -8.09 -38.02
CA ALA A 273 -17.81 -8.77 -39.28
C ALA A 273 -17.57 -10.28 -39.08
N LEU A 274 -16.74 -10.65 -38.09
CA LEU A 274 -16.44 -12.06 -37.79
C LEU A 274 -17.67 -12.86 -37.31
N SER A 275 -18.55 -12.21 -36.55
CA SER A 275 -19.71 -12.87 -35.93
C SER A 275 -20.92 -12.98 -36.86
N TYR A 276 -21.13 -11.98 -37.73
CA TYR A 276 -22.36 -11.90 -38.53
C TYR A 276 -22.17 -12.09 -40.03
N GLU A 277 -20.96 -11.94 -40.58
CA GLU A 277 -20.76 -12.07 -42.02
C GLU A 277 -20.61 -13.54 -42.44
N LYS A 278 -21.56 -14.02 -43.25
CA LYS A 278 -21.55 -15.38 -43.80
C LYS A 278 -21.38 -15.41 -45.31
N GLY A 279 -21.32 -14.25 -45.98
CA GLY A 279 -21.18 -14.15 -47.43
C GLY A 279 -22.42 -14.57 -48.21
N ARG A 280 -22.19 -15.01 -49.45
CA ARG A 280 -23.23 -15.52 -50.35
C ARG A 280 -23.73 -16.89 -49.87
N LEU A 281 -25.04 -17.09 -49.94
CA LEU A 281 -25.71 -18.34 -49.57
C LEU A 281 -25.21 -19.57 -50.36
N ALA A 282 -24.78 -19.37 -51.61
CA ALA A 282 -24.23 -20.44 -52.45
C ALA A 282 -22.77 -20.81 -52.12
N ASN A 283 -22.00 -19.90 -51.50
CA ASN A 283 -20.58 -20.11 -51.18
C ASN A 283 -20.21 -19.27 -49.95
N PRO A 284 -20.41 -19.78 -48.73
CA PRO A 284 -20.25 -18.98 -47.52
C PRO A 284 -18.80 -18.57 -47.27
N LEU A 285 -18.62 -17.39 -46.69
CA LEU A 285 -17.31 -16.87 -46.27
C LEU A 285 -16.94 -17.45 -44.91
N HIS A 286 -15.65 -17.75 -44.74
CA HIS A 286 -15.06 -18.11 -43.46
C HIS A 286 -14.04 -17.05 -43.05
N LEU A 287 -14.32 -16.35 -41.94
CA LEU A 287 -13.50 -15.27 -41.43
C LEU A 287 -12.69 -15.76 -40.23
N GLU A 288 -11.40 -15.42 -40.18
CA GLU A 288 -10.47 -15.78 -39.10
C GLU A 288 -9.58 -14.59 -38.75
N TRP A 289 -9.28 -14.40 -37.47
CA TRP A 289 -8.25 -13.44 -37.06
C TRP A 289 -6.89 -13.85 -37.62
N VAL A 290 -6.15 -12.89 -38.18
CA VAL A 290 -4.74 -13.10 -38.56
C VAL A 290 -3.89 -13.14 -37.29
N ILE A 291 -4.16 -12.21 -36.39
CA ILE A 291 -3.61 -12.15 -35.04
C ILE A 291 -4.81 -11.85 -34.12
N PRO A 292 -5.13 -12.73 -33.15
CA PRO A 292 -6.24 -12.47 -32.25
C PRO A 292 -5.94 -11.23 -31.40
N PRO A 293 -6.91 -10.32 -31.22
CA PRO A 293 -6.70 -9.17 -30.34
C PRO A 293 -6.46 -9.65 -28.91
N ILE A 294 -5.50 -9.03 -28.22
CA ILE A 294 -5.22 -9.32 -26.81
C ILE A 294 -6.43 -8.83 -26.00
N THR A 295 -7.35 -9.74 -25.71
CA THR A 295 -8.49 -9.45 -24.83
C THR A 295 -7.95 -9.19 -23.42
N LYS A 296 -8.08 -7.95 -22.95
CA LYS A 296 -7.78 -7.55 -21.57
C LYS A 296 -8.82 -8.15 -20.62
N ALA A 297 -8.74 -9.46 -20.38
CA ALA A 297 -9.57 -10.14 -19.38
C ALA A 297 -8.88 -10.26 -18.01
N ALA A 298 -7.76 -9.55 -17.76
CA ALA A 298 -7.00 -9.71 -16.53
C ALA A 298 -6.40 -8.43 -15.94
N ASP A 299 -6.91 -7.25 -16.33
CA ASP A 299 -6.42 -6.03 -15.69
C ASP A 299 -7.48 -4.92 -15.67
N ARG A 300 -8.13 -4.80 -14.50
CA ARG A 300 -8.59 -3.55 -13.88
C ARG A 300 -9.32 -3.88 -12.58
N GLN A 301 -8.54 -4.19 -11.55
CA GLN A 301 -8.75 -3.46 -10.30
C GLN A 301 -8.49 -2.00 -10.63
N MET A 302 -9.52 -1.28 -11.07
CA MET A 302 -9.45 0.16 -11.21
C MET A 302 -9.58 0.72 -9.79
N GLY A 303 -8.43 0.80 -9.11
CA GLY A 303 -8.27 1.63 -7.94
C GLY A 303 -8.54 3.07 -8.36
N SER A 304 -9.81 3.45 -8.21
CA SER A 304 -10.41 4.77 -8.21
C SER A 304 -9.43 5.93 -8.47
N SER A 305 -9.28 6.31 -9.75
CA SER A 305 -8.77 7.65 -10.13
C SER A 305 -9.60 8.77 -9.47
N LEU A 306 -10.87 8.46 -9.15
CA LEU A 306 -11.80 9.32 -8.41
C LEU A 306 -11.39 9.50 -6.94
N ASP A 307 -10.81 8.49 -6.27
CA ASP A 307 -10.35 8.59 -4.87
C ASP A 307 -9.10 9.47 -4.76
N TYR A 308 -8.23 9.41 -5.78
CA TYR A 308 -7.05 10.26 -5.83
C TYR A 308 -7.43 11.71 -6.15
N GLU A 309 -8.38 11.91 -7.09
CA GLU A 309 -8.94 13.21 -7.40
C GLU A 309 -9.66 13.82 -6.19
N ASP A 310 -10.50 13.05 -5.49
CA ASP A 310 -11.17 13.49 -4.24
C ASP A 310 -10.17 13.79 -3.12
N LEU A 311 -9.12 12.97 -2.96
CA LEU A 311 -8.09 13.20 -1.96
C LEU A 311 -7.30 14.49 -2.26
N VAL A 312 -6.95 14.72 -3.51
CA VAL A 312 -6.24 15.92 -3.96
C VAL A 312 -7.13 17.16 -3.82
N MET A 313 -8.40 17.09 -4.22
CA MET A 313 -9.35 18.19 -4.08
C MET A 313 -9.64 18.52 -2.61
N ARG A 314 -9.70 17.51 -1.73
CA ARG A 314 -9.79 17.71 -0.29
C ARG A 314 -8.56 18.42 0.28
N LYS A 315 -7.36 18.04 -0.15
CA LYS A 315 -6.10 18.71 0.26
C LYS A 315 -6.02 20.14 -0.26
N LEU A 316 -6.46 20.41 -1.49
CA LEU A 316 -6.53 21.76 -2.05
C LEU A 316 -7.48 22.66 -1.24
N ARG A 317 -8.67 22.16 -0.89
CA ARG A 317 -9.63 22.90 -0.05
C ARG A 317 -9.06 23.22 1.33
N GLN A 318 -8.40 22.26 1.97
CA GLN A 318 -7.74 22.47 3.26
C GLN A 318 -6.60 23.49 3.19
N ALA A 319 -5.82 23.48 2.11
CA ALA A 319 -4.73 24.44 1.91
C ALA A 319 -5.26 25.87 1.66
N GLU A 320 -6.37 26.01 0.93
CA GLU A 320 -7.02 27.30 0.69
C GLU A 320 -7.66 27.87 1.96
N GLU A 321 -8.31 27.03 2.76
CA GLU A 321 -8.89 27.41 4.05
C GLU A 321 -7.81 27.88 5.04
N ARG A 322 -6.67 27.17 5.10
CA ARG A 322 -5.49 27.61 5.85
C ARG A 322 -4.96 28.97 5.37
N LYS A 323 -4.88 29.17 4.05
CA LYS A 323 -4.45 30.45 3.47
C LYS A 323 -5.40 31.58 3.85
N ARG A 324 -6.72 31.31 3.87
CA ARG A 324 -7.74 32.30 4.24
C ARG A 324 -7.67 32.67 5.71
N LEU A 325 -7.46 31.70 6.61
CA LEU A 325 -7.26 31.94 8.04
C LEU A 325 -6.01 32.79 8.29
N ILE A 326 -4.90 32.48 7.61
CA ILE A 326 -3.67 33.27 7.72
C ILE A 326 -3.90 34.71 7.25
N ALA A 327 -4.57 34.89 6.11
CA ALA A 327 -4.87 36.23 5.58
C ALA A 327 -5.85 37.02 6.49
N GLN A 328 -6.82 36.34 7.10
CA GLN A 328 -7.74 36.96 8.06
C GLN A 328 -7.01 37.42 9.31
N MET A 329 -6.13 36.58 9.88
CA MET A 329 -5.31 36.97 11.03
C MET A 329 -4.39 38.15 10.69
N GLN A 330 -3.84 38.20 9.47
CA GLN A 330 -3.04 39.35 9.02
C GLN A 330 -3.86 40.65 8.92
N ALA A 331 -5.10 40.57 8.43
CA ALA A 331 -5.98 41.74 8.32
C ALA A 331 -6.51 42.23 9.68
N GLU A 332 -6.73 41.33 10.64
CA GLU A 332 -7.09 41.68 12.02
C GLU A 332 -5.91 42.34 12.75
N ASP A 333 -4.70 41.80 12.62
CA ASP A 333 -3.47 42.39 13.18
C ASP A 333 -3.15 43.78 12.57
N GLU A 334 -3.45 44.00 11.27
CA GLU A 334 -3.31 45.30 10.60
C GLU A 334 -4.39 46.34 10.99
N ALA A 335 -5.51 45.90 11.56
CA ALA A 335 -6.61 46.77 12.00
C ALA A 335 -6.51 47.16 13.49
N GLU A 336 -5.77 46.38 14.29
CA GLU A 336 -5.54 46.62 15.73
C GLU A 336 -4.23 47.39 16.04
N GLY A 337 -3.30 47.47 15.08
CA GLY A 337 -2.09 48.32 15.15
C GLY A 337 -2.31 49.72 14.57
#